data_AF-A0A6G3DH08-F1
#
_entry.id   AF-A0A6G3DH08-F1
#
_cell.length_a   1.000
_cell.length_b   1.000
_cell.length_c   1.000
_cell.angle_alpha   90.00
_cell.angle_beta   90.00
_cell.angle_gamma   90.00
#
_symmetry.space_group_name_H-M   'P 1'
#
loop_
_entity.id
_entity.type
_entity.pdbx_description
1 polymer ?
#
loop_
_entity_poly.entity_id
_entity_poly.type
_entity_poly.pdbx_seq_one_letter_code
_entity_poly.pdbx_strand_id
1 'polypeptide(L)'
;MAAEYATFGLAPATRAGQVHTDGDFQVHRDFMDFVVDGRPLLFRLSDLDAVSPLASDVPPAIFTAQVRGLLLEADAPLPGGRYVIYGCPECADLACGAVTAVILRDGDDFVWRDFAWQTSELADLELNGYHGIGPYRFPGAAYREALATLLDGAPRPRRRVLLIGTRVALLARLAAALRTIGIGADITEDARGVPADELRTYGAVAFGRTVSEARRASVRRAFADAGVDVAHVDGMAPVVPVLVAQIEHALDRGPAERRRLTRLTASAAAADVEVTSPCRVRLTAYRLDRLHRTHVREVFDGVLEPGGHRVALDAGAVKGEAYVVARTPGSVLVTAVTRAPGRG
;
A
#
# COMPACT_ATOMS: atom_id res chain seq x y z
N MET A 1 17.24 -10.01 -31.22
CA MET A 1 17.98 -8.88 -30.63
C MET A 1 18.48 -9.31 -29.26
N ALA A 2 19.76 -9.08 -28.93
CA ALA A 2 20.25 -9.35 -27.58
C ALA A 2 19.56 -8.37 -26.62
N ALA A 3 18.97 -8.89 -25.53
CA ALA A 3 18.38 -8.05 -24.50
C ALA A 3 19.48 -7.19 -23.87
N GLU A 4 19.25 -5.89 -23.77
CA GLU A 4 20.16 -4.97 -23.10
C GLU A 4 20.24 -5.31 -21.60
N TYR A 5 21.40 -5.11 -21.00
CA TYR A 5 21.56 -5.33 -19.56
C TYR A 5 20.75 -4.30 -18.77
N ALA A 6 19.92 -4.80 -17.88
CA ALA A 6 19.15 -4.03 -16.93
C ALA A 6 19.73 -4.21 -15.51
N THR A 7 19.50 -3.23 -14.65
CA THR A 7 19.78 -3.37 -13.22
C THR A 7 18.62 -4.08 -12.51
N PHE A 8 18.95 -4.85 -11.48
CA PHE A 8 17.97 -5.52 -10.62
C PHE A 8 18.14 -5.04 -9.18
N GLY A 9 17.02 -4.81 -8.51
CA GLY A 9 16.98 -4.49 -7.10
C GLY A 9 15.63 -4.84 -6.48
N LEU A 10 15.51 -4.59 -5.19
CA LEU A 10 14.29 -4.79 -4.42
C LEU A 10 13.97 -3.53 -3.65
N ALA A 11 12.69 -3.19 -3.56
CA ALA A 11 12.20 -2.10 -2.75
C ALA A 11 11.00 -2.55 -1.91
N PRO A 12 10.92 -2.15 -0.63
CA PRO A 12 9.69 -2.31 0.11
C PRO A 12 8.54 -1.61 -0.63
N ALA A 13 7.45 -2.33 -0.79
CA ALA A 13 6.21 -1.85 -1.36
C ALA A 13 5.05 -2.34 -0.51
N THR A 14 3.93 -1.67 -0.70
CA THR A 14 2.80 -1.79 0.19
C THR A 14 1.54 -1.73 -0.65
N ARG A 15 0.65 -2.72 -0.49
CA ARG A 15 -0.75 -2.64 -0.92
C ARG A 15 -1.57 -2.20 0.28
N ALA A 16 -2.06 -0.96 0.25
CA ALA A 16 -2.95 -0.45 1.30
C ALA A 16 -4.19 -1.33 1.41
N GLY A 17 -4.57 -1.71 2.64
CA GLY A 17 -5.84 -2.36 2.88
C GLY A 17 -7.01 -1.38 2.74
N GLN A 18 -8.23 -1.89 2.82
CA GLN A 18 -9.43 -1.05 2.82
C GLN A 18 -10.44 -1.64 3.78
N VAL A 19 -11.20 -0.77 4.44
CA VAL A 19 -12.40 -1.16 5.19
C VAL A 19 -13.59 -0.46 4.56
N HIS A 20 -14.54 -1.24 4.07
CA HIS A 20 -15.78 -0.76 3.51
C HIS A 20 -16.81 -0.54 4.63
N THR A 21 -17.82 0.29 4.37
CA THR A 21 -18.90 0.53 5.34
C THR A 21 -19.76 -0.70 5.62
N ASP A 22 -19.76 -1.64 4.67
CA ASP A 22 -20.63 -2.82 4.71
C ASP A 22 -19.98 -3.98 5.47
N GLY A 23 -18.76 -3.77 5.99
CA GLY A 23 -17.98 -4.76 6.76
C GLY A 23 -16.94 -5.49 5.93
N ASP A 24 -17.01 -5.41 4.60
CA ASP A 24 -15.99 -5.95 3.70
C ASP A 24 -14.64 -5.26 3.89
N PHE A 25 -13.57 -6.00 3.66
CA PHE A 25 -12.22 -5.49 3.77
C PHE A 25 -11.31 -6.01 2.65
N GLN A 26 -10.37 -5.15 2.26
CA GLN A 26 -9.23 -5.53 1.43
C GLN A 26 -8.02 -5.67 2.34
N VAL A 27 -7.29 -6.76 2.20
CA VAL A 27 -6.19 -7.03 3.13
C VAL A 27 -4.96 -6.23 2.76
N HIS A 28 -4.39 -5.55 3.74
CA HIS A 28 -3.11 -4.90 3.60
C HIS A 28 -2.01 -5.92 3.30
N ARG A 29 -1.08 -5.62 2.39
CA ARG A 29 0.13 -6.42 2.18
C ARG A 29 1.36 -5.53 2.16
N ASP A 30 2.38 -5.90 2.91
CA ASP A 30 3.74 -5.42 2.66
C ASP A 30 4.53 -6.49 1.94
N PHE A 31 5.24 -6.11 0.89
CA PHE A 31 5.97 -7.03 0.02
C PHE A 31 7.21 -6.35 -0.55
N MET A 32 8.12 -7.14 -1.12
CA MET A 32 9.26 -6.61 -1.86
C MET A 32 8.91 -6.50 -3.33
N ASP A 33 8.84 -5.28 -3.87
CA ASP A 33 8.68 -5.06 -5.29
C ASP A 33 10.03 -5.21 -6.01
N PHE A 34 9.96 -5.66 -7.26
CA PHE A 34 11.12 -5.80 -8.14
C PHE A 34 11.45 -4.45 -8.75
N VAL A 35 12.68 -3.98 -8.60
CA VAL A 35 13.14 -2.72 -9.19
C VAL A 35 14.00 -3.04 -10.39
N VAL A 36 13.56 -2.58 -11.56
CA VAL A 36 14.29 -2.72 -12.84
C VAL A 36 14.66 -1.32 -13.31
N ASP A 37 15.94 -1.07 -13.54
CA ASP A 37 16.47 0.24 -13.97
C ASP A 37 16.04 1.39 -13.04
N GLY A 38 16.14 1.13 -11.74
CA GLY A 38 15.77 2.08 -10.68
C GLY A 38 14.27 2.33 -10.53
N ARG A 39 13.42 1.70 -11.34
CA ARG A 39 11.95 1.87 -11.31
C ARG A 39 11.26 0.58 -10.85
N PRO A 40 10.35 0.65 -9.88
CA PRO A 40 9.54 -0.49 -9.48
C PRO A 40 8.75 -1.06 -10.68
N LEU A 41 8.86 -2.37 -10.90
CA LEU A 41 8.29 -3.06 -12.04
C LEU A 41 6.76 -3.06 -11.98
N LEU A 42 6.17 -3.08 -10.78
CA LEU A 42 4.74 -2.94 -10.61
C LEU A 42 4.23 -1.64 -11.25
N PHE A 43 4.99 -0.53 -11.20
CA PHE A 43 4.60 0.73 -11.87
C PHE A 43 4.45 0.61 -13.37
N ARG A 44 5.19 -0.30 -14.01
CA ARG A 44 5.13 -0.55 -15.46
C ARG A 44 3.93 -1.39 -15.85
N LEU A 45 3.30 -2.07 -14.89
CA LEU A 45 2.11 -2.89 -15.07
C LEU A 45 0.89 -2.07 -14.64
N SER A 46 0.34 -1.30 -15.57
CA SER A 46 -0.84 -0.44 -15.35
C SER A 46 -2.04 -1.24 -14.80
N ASP A 47 -2.77 -0.65 -13.84
CA ASP A 47 -4.05 -1.13 -13.27
C ASP A 47 -4.08 -2.45 -12.50
N LEU A 48 -2.92 -2.97 -12.09
CA LEU A 48 -2.87 -4.23 -11.37
C LEU A 48 -2.96 -4.07 -9.83
N ASP A 49 -4.01 -4.64 -9.22
CA ASP A 49 -4.07 -4.90 -7.78
C ASP A 49 -3.44 -6.26 -7.47
N ALA A 50 -2.11 -6.29 -7.44
CA ALA A 50 -1.33 -7.50 -7.16
C ALA A 50 -0.09 -7.19 -6.35
N VAL A 51 0.44 -8.23 -5.71
CA VAL A 51 1.63 -8.17 -4.86
C VAL A 51 2.63 -9.23 -5.32
N SER A 52 3.92 -9.00 -5.09
CA SER A 52 4.90 -10.05 -5.40
C SER A 52 4.74 -11.22 -4.42
N PRO A 53 5.19 -12.44 -4.80
CA PRO A 53 5.23 -13.58 -3.87
C PRO A 53 6.15 -13.35 -2.65
N LEU A 54 6.95 -12.28 -2.66
CA LEU A 54 7.84 -11.86 -1.58
C LEU A 54 7.10 -10.99 -0.55
N ALA A 55 5.89 -11.39 -0.19
CA ALA A 55 5.06 -10.72 0.82
C ALA A 55 5.49 -11.12 2.25
N SER A 56 5.45 -10.15 3.15
CA SER A 56 5.97 -10.27 4.53
C SER A 56 5.14 -11.16 5.46
N ASP A 57 3.87 -11.36 5.13
CA ASP A 57 2.90 -12.19 5.84
C ASP A 57 2.90 -13.66 5.39
N VAL A 58 3.69 -13.98 4.35
CA VAL A 58 3.92 -15.35 3.91
C VAL A 58 4.78 -16.10 4.95
N PRO A 59 4.44 -17.36 5.29
CA PRO A 59 5.24 -18.19 6.19
C PRO A 59 6.71 -18.27 5.75
N PRO A 60 7.70 -18.23 6.67
CA PRO A 60 9.13 -18.17 6.32
C PRO A 60 9.61 -19.27 5.36
N ALA A 61 9.08 -20.49 5.49
CA ALA A 61 9.42 -21.60 4.59
C ALA A 61 8.93 -21.35 3.15
N ILE A 62 7.71 -20.84 3.00
CA ILE A 62 7.14 -20.49 1.69
C ILE A 62 7.91 -19.29 1.11
N PHE A 63 8.18 -18.25 1.91
CA PHE A 63 8.97 -17.10 1.49
C PHE A 63 10.37 -17.52 0.99
N THR A 64 11.05 -18.40 1.73
CA THR A 64 12.36 -18.95 1.33
C THR A 64 12.26 -19.72 0.01
N ALA A 65 11.22 -20.53 -0.17
CA ALA A 65 10.99 -21.26 -1.42
C ALA A 65 10.75 -20.31 -2.61
N GLN A 66 10.02 -19.21 -2.41
CA GLN A 66 9.82 -18.18 -3.44
C GLN A 66 11.14 -17.53 -3.87
N VAL A 67 11.99 -17.15 -2.90
CA VAL A 67 13.31 -16.58 -3.20
C VAL A 67 14.19 -17.58 -3.96
N ARG A 68 14.23 -18.84 -3.54
CA ARG A 68 14.99 -19.90 -4.22
C ARG A 68 14.47 -20.22 -5.62
N GLY A 69 13.16 -20.15 -5.82
CA GLY A 69 12.54 -20.26 -7.14
C GLY A 69 13.02 -19.17 -8.10
N LEU A 70 13.06 -17.91 -7.63
CA LEU A 70 13.59 -16.78 -8.42
C LEU A 70 15.09 -16.89 -8.72
N LEU A 71 15.85 -17.63 -7.89
CA LEU A 71 17.26 -17.97 -8.11
C LEU A 71 17.45 -19.17 -9.06
N LEU A 72 16.35 -19.78 -9.53
CA LEU A 72 16.33 -21.00 -10.34
C LEU A 72 17.01 -22.20 -9.64
N GLU A 73 16.89 -22.27 -8.31
CA GLU A 73 17.35 -23.42 -7.50
C GLU A 73 16.27 -24.51 -7.40
N ALA A 74 15.05 -24.20 -7.84
CA ALA A 74 13.92 -25.11 -7.93
C ALA A 74 13.24 -24.97 -9.30
N ASP A 75 12.53 -26.02 -9.71
CA ASP A 75 11.77 -26.02 -10.95
C ASP A 75 10.70 -24.91 -10.97
N ALA A 76 10.38 -24.45 -12.18
CA ALA A 76 9.37 -23.42 -12.34
C ALA A 76 8.01 -23.90 -11.84
N PRO A 77 7.26 -23.06 -11.08
CA PRO A 77 5.98 -23.45 -10.51
C PRO A 77 4.88 -23.60 -11.56
N LEU A 78 5.07 -23.05 -12.77
CA LEU A 78 4.11 -23.11 -13.86
C LEU A 78 4.73 -23.72 -15.13
N PRO A 79 3.91 -24.36 -15.99
CA PRO A 79 4.35 -24.88 -17.28
C PRO A 79 5.08 -23.83 -18.13
N GLY A 80 6.05 -24.30 -18.93
CA GLY A 80 6.82 -23.43 -19.83
C GLY A 80 7.90 -22.59 -19.14
N GLY A 81 8.31 -22.97 -17.92
CA GLY A 81 9.37 -22.25 -17.20
C GLY A 81 8.92 -20.92 -16.62
N ARG A 82 7.61 -20.79 -16.31
CA ARG A 82 7.01 -19.52 -15.90
C ARG A 82 6.94 -19.41 -14.38
N TYR A 83 7.19 -18.20 -13.91
CA TYR A 83 7.17 -17.83 -12.51
C TYR A 83 6.13 -16.74 -12.29
N VAL A 84 5.45 -16.78 -11.15
CA VAL A 84 4.57 -15.69 -10.70
C VAL A 84 5.45 -14.52 -10.27
N ILE A 85 5.26 -13.37 -10.93
CA ILE A 85 5.94 -12.12 -10.58
C ILE A 85 5.05 -11.27 -9.68
N TYR A 86 3.75 -11.19 -10.00
CA TYR A 86 2.74 -10.58 -9.14
C TYR A 86 1.46 -11.43 -9.16
N GLY A 87 0.90 -11.70 -7.99
CA GLY A 87 -0.31 -12.51 -7.84
C GLY A 87 -1.40 -11.80 -7.05
N CYS A 88 -2.60 -12.40 -7.06
CA CYS A 88 -3.74 -11.92 -6.29
C CYS A 88 -3.36 -11.76 -4.80
N PRO A 89 -3.57 -10.58 -4.21
CA PRO A 89 -3.19 -10.32 -2.82
C PRO A 89 -4.01 -11.11 -1.81
N GLU A 90 -5.18 -11.63 -2.20
CA GLU A 90 -6.11 -12.29 -1.26
C GLU A 90 -5.85 -13.79 -1.13
N CYS A 91 -5.61 -14.48 -2.25
CA CYS A 91 -5.53 -15.95 -2.28
C CYS A 91 -4.25 -16.50 -2.92
N ALA A 92 -3.48 -15.66 -3.63
CA ALA A 92 -2.35 -16.09 -4.46
C ALA A 92 -2.68 -17.18 -5.50
N ASP A 93 -3.96 -17.40 -5.79
CA ASP A 93 -4.43 -18.39 -6.76
C ASP A 93 -4.27 -17.86 -8.19
N LEU A 94 -3.72 -18.69 -9.06
CA LEU A 94 -3.58 -18.39 -10.48
C LEU A 94 -4.93 -18.10 -11.14
N ALA A 95 -6.01 -18.76 -10.71
CA ALA A 95 -7.35 -18.56 -11.27
C ALA A 95 -7.90 -17.13 -11.03
N CYS A 96 -7.45 -16.45 -9.96
CA CYS A 96 -7.75 -15.03 -9.74
C CYS A 96 -6.94 -14.10 -10.63
N GLY A 97 -5.89 -14.62 -11.26
CA GLY A 97 -5.00 -13.92 -12.18
C GLY A 97 -3.67 -13.53 -11.56
N ALA A 98 -2.62 -13.68 -12.36
CA ALA A 98 -1.25 -13.34 -11.99
C ALA A 98 -0.48 -12.79 -13.18
N VAL A 99 0.39 -11.81 -12.93
CA VAL A 99 1.46 -11.48 -13.85
C VAL A 99 2.58 -12.48 -13.68
N THR A 100 2.96 -13.07 -14.80
CA THR A 100 3.87 -14.21 -14.88
C THR A 100 4.90 -13.94 -15.97
N ALA A 101 6.09 -14.48 -15.81
CA ALA A 101 7.18 -14.33 -16.78
C ALA A 101 8.00 -15.61 -16.87
N VAL A 102 8.65 -15.82 -18.01
CA VAL A 102 9.67 -16.85 -18.16
C VAL A 102 10.97 -16.33 -17.54
N ILE A 103 11.54 -17.08 -16.60
CA ILE A 103 12.85 -16.78 -16.01
C ILE A 103 13.83 -17.87 -16.43
N LEU A 104 14.92 -17.47 -17.07
CA LEU A 104 15.94 -18.38 -17.57
C LEU A 104 17.31 -17.96 -17.07
N ARG A 105 18.19 -18.94 -16.91
CA ARG A 105 19.61 -18.72 -16.75
C ARG A 105 20.27 -18.65 -18.12
N ASP A 106 21.10 -17.64 -18.36
CA ASP A 106 21.94 -17.54 -19.55
C ASP A 106 23.39 -17.28 -19.14
N GLY A 107 24.18 -18.35 -19.13
CA GLY A 107 25.50 -18.34 -18.50
C GLY A 107 25.38 -18.09 -16.99
N ASP A 108 26.03 -17.04 -16.50
CA ASP A 108 25.93 -16.61 -15.10
C ASP A 108 24.75 -15.66 -14.85
N ASP A 109 24.13 -15.14 -15.91
CA ASP A 109 23.08 -14.11 -15.86
C ASP A 109 21.67 -14.69 -15.81
N PHE A 110 20.72 -13.82 -15.49
CA PHE A 110 19.29 -14.16 -15.47
C PHE A 110 18.55 -13.33 -16.52
N VAL A 111 17.63 -13.97 -17.24
CA VAL A 111 16.79 -13.32 -18.25
C VAL A 111 15.33 -13.49 -17.87
N TRP A 112 14.62 -12.37 -17.72
CA TRP A 112 13.17 -12.34 -17.54
C TRP A 112 12.54 -11.92 -18.85
N ARG A 113 11.61 -12.71 -19.39
CA ARG A 113 10.96 -12.42 -20.68
C ARG A 113 9.52 -12.93 -20.72
N ASP A 114 8.84 -12.63 -21.83
CA ASP A 114 7.51 -13.16 -22.14
C ASP A 114 6.52 -12.89 -20.99
N PHE A 115 6.46 -11.66 -20.49
CA PHE A 115 5.54 -11.26 -19.42
C PHE A 115 4.10 -11.34 -19.92
N ALA A 116 3.21 -11.91 -19.12
CA ALA A 116 1.79 -11.95 -19.46
C ALA A 116 0.90 -11.98 -18.22
N TRP A 117 -0.34 -11.53 -18.40
CA TRP A 117 -1.43 -11.82 -17.47
C TRP A 117 -1.92 -13.26 -17.71
N GLN A 118 -1.95 -14.07 -16.65
CA GLN A 118 -2.26 -15.50 -16.74
C GLN A 118 -3.31 -15.88 -15.69
N THR A 119 -4.38 -16.55 -16.13
CA THR A 119 -5.48 -17.05 -15.27
C THR A 119 -5.69 -18.57 -15.36
N SER A 120 -4.94 -19.25 -16.22
CA SER A 120 -5.00 -20.70 -16.44
C SER A 120 -3.58 -21.27 -16.59
N GLU A 121 -3.40 -22.59 -16.66
CA GLU A 121 -2.07 -23.21 -16.72
C GLU A 121 -1.20 -22.75 -17.91
N LEU A 122 -1.81 -22.42 -19.05
CA LEU A 122 -1.13 -21.96 -20.25
C LEU A 122 -1.36 -20.46 -20.45
N ALA A 123 -0.28 -19.75 -20.76
CA ALA A 123 -0.35 -18.32 -21.05
C ALA A 123 -0.57 -18.08 -22.54
N ASP A 124 -1.54 -17.22 -22.85
CA ASP A 124 -1.74 -16.66 -24.19
C ASP A 124 -0.98 -15.33 -24.29
N LEU A 125 0.20 -15.38 -24.90
CA LEU A 125 1.07 -14.20 -25.03
C LEU A 125 0.57 -13.19 -26.06
N GLU A 126 -0.22 -13.62 -27.04
CA GLU A 126 -0.76 -12.70 -28.07
C GLU A 126 -1.91 -11.88 -27.50
N LEU A 127 -2.76 -12.51 -26.69
CA LEU A 127 -3.91 -11.84 -26.08
C LEU A 127 -3.55 -11.08 -24.81
N ASN A 128 -2.70 -11.66 -23.96
CA ASN A 128 -2.46 -11.19 -22.59
C ASN A 128 -0.99 -10.82 -22.33
N GLY A 129 -0.18 -10.72 -23.38
CA GLY A 129 1.23 -10.34 -23.28
C GLY A 129 1.41 -8.87 -22.93
N TYR A 130 2.35 -8.58 -22.04
CA TYR A 130 2.81 -7.22 -21.80
C TYR A 130 3.87 -6.84 -22.84
N HIS A 131 3.43 -6.60 -24.07
CA HIS A 131 4.29 -6.21 -25.19
C HIS A 131 4.93 -4.84 -24.91
N GLY A 132 6.22 -4.83 -24.55
CA GLY A 132 6.94 -3.63 -24.11
C GLY A 132 7.58 -3.77 -22.72
N ILE A 133 7.34 -4.88 -22.02
CA ILE A 133 8.02 -5.23 -20.78
C ILE A 133 8.97 -6.39 -21.03
N GLY A 134 10.27 -6.13 -20.80
CA GLY A 134 11.33 -7.08 -21.09
C GLY A 134 11.54 -7.31 -22.61
N PRO A 135 12.41 -8.26 -22.98
CA PRO A 135 13.22 -9.09 -22.09
C PRO A 135 14.22 -8.24 -21.28
N TYR A 136 14.38 -8.56 -20.01
CA TYR A 136 15.39 -7.95 -19.13
C TYR A 136 16.51 -8.95 -18.90
N ARG A 137 17.75 -8.53 -19.12
CA ARG A 137 18.93 -9.32 -18.77
C ARG A 137 19.59 -8.72 -17.54
N PHE A 138 19.77 -9.51 -16.49
CA PHE A 138 20.36 -9.05 -15.24
C PHE A 138 21.75 -9.66 -15.03
N PRO A 139 22.77 -8.86 -14.65
CA PRO A 139 24.06 -9.38 -14.25
C PRO A 139 23.90 -10.37 -13.09
N GLY A 140 24.41 -11.58 -13.26
CA GLY A 140 24.20 -12.69 -12.33
C GLY A 140 24.55 -12.39 -10.87
N ALA A 141 25.70 -11.74 -10.64
CA ALA A 141 26.18 -11.42 -9.31
C ALA A 141 25.24 -10.46 -8.57
N ALA A 142 24.85 -9.34 -9.21
CA ALA A 142 23.97 -8.35 -8.62
C ALA A 142 22.55 -8.90 -8.36
N TYR A 143 22.03 -9.72 -9.29
CA TYR A 143 20.74 -10.39 -9.12
C TYR A 143 20.72 -11.33 -7.91
N ARG A 144 21.74 -12.18 -7.77
CA ARG A 144 21.86 -13.11 -6.64
C ARG A 144 22.05 -12.39 -5.33
N GLU A 145 22.91 -11.37 -5.29
CA GLU A 145 23.15 -10.56 -4.10
C GLU A 145 21.86 -9.91 -3.59
N ALA A 146 21.10 -9.25 -4.48
CA ALA A 146 19.84 -8.60 -4.12
C ALA A 146 18.86 -9.60 -3.46
N LEU A 147 18.66 -10.79 -4.04
CA LEU A 147 17.77 -11.80 -3.49
C LEU A 147 18.31 -12.46 -2.20
N ALA A 148 19.63 -12.64 -2.08
CA ALA A 148 20.25 -13.21 -0.89
C ALA A 148 20.00 -12.36 0.37
N THR A 149 19.95 -11.02 0.25
CA THR A 149 19.63 -10.13 1.38
C THR A 149 18.28 -10.42 2.03
N LEU A 150 17.34 -11.04 1.31
CA LEU A 150 16.04 -11.43 1.86
C LEU A 150 16.10 -12.70 2.72
N LEU A 151 17.08 -13.57 2.49
CA LEU A 151 17.30 -14.79 3.27
C LEU A 151 17.98 -14.48 4.61
N ASP A 152 18.79 -13.42 4.65
CA ASP A 152 19.55 -12.98 5.83
C ASP A 152 18.71 -12.20 6.86
N GLY A 153 17.38 -12.13 6.66
CA GLY A 153 16.45 -11.58 7.65
C GLY A 153 16.29 -10.06 7.62
N ALA A 154 16.25 -9.46 6.43
CA ALA A 154 16.01 -8.03 6.25
C ALA A 154 14.85 -7.50 7.14
N PRO A 155 15.01 -6.33 7.78
CA PRO A 155 14.08 -5.83 8.78
C PRO A 155 12.70 -5.59 8.17
N ARG A 156 11.69 -6.28 8.73
CA ARG A 156 10.29 -6.07 8.36
C ARG A 156 9.82 -4.69 8.85
N PRO A 157 9.04 -3.94 8.04
CA PRO A 157 8.48 -2.67 8.48
C PRO A 157 7.60 -2.84 9.72
N ARG A 158 7.75 -1.92 10.68
CA ARG A 158 7.06 -1.95 11.98
C ARG A 158 5.62 -1.52 11.81
N ARG A 159 4.69 -2.48 11.64
CA ARG A 159 3.25 -2.23 11.47
C ARG A 159 2.43 -2.33 12.75
N ARG A 160 2.90 -1.70 13.82
CA ARG A 160 2.11 -1.48 15.03
C ARG A 160 1.75 -0.01 15.18
N VAL A 161 0.54 0.27 15.63
CA VAL A 161 0.05 1.61 15.87
C VAL A 161 -0.43 1.73 17.30
N LEU A 162 0.04 2.77 17.98
CA LEU A 162 -0.45 3.14 19.30
C LEU A 162 -1.63 4.12 19.13
N LEU A 163 -2.82 3.71 19.54
CA LEU A 163 -4.03 4.51 19.49
C LEU A 163 -4.25 5.21 20.84
N ILE A 164 -4.29 6.54 20.81
CA ILE A 164 -4.41 7.37 22.02
C ILE A 164 -5.73 8.13 22.02
N GLY A 165 -6.57 7.90 23.02
CA GLY A 165 -7.78 8.70 23.20
C GLY A 165 -8.75 8.14 24.23
N THR A 166 -9.81 8.91 24.48
CA THR A 166 -10.79 8.63 25.55
C THR A 166 -12.07 7.94 25.05
N ARG A 167 -12.26 7.81 23.73
CA ARG A 167 -13.45 7.17 23.12
C ARG A 167 -13.22 5.68 22.90
N VAL A 168 -13.23 4.90 23.98
CA VAL A 168 -12.89 3.45 23.97
C VAL A 168 -13.62 2.66 22.88
N ALA A 169 -14.94 2.84 22.72
CA ALA A 169 -15.71 2.11 21.71
C ALA A 169 -15.34 2.46 20.25
N LEU A 170 -14.91 3.71 19.99
CA LEU A 170 -14.40 4.09 18.67
C LEU A 170 -13.00 3.49 18.44
N LEU A 171 -12.12 3.58 19.45
CA LEU A 171 -10.77 3.05 19.37
C LEU A 171 -10.77 1.52 19.23
N ALA A 172 -11.67 0.82 19.91
CA ALA A 172 -11.82 -0.63 19.78
C ALA A 172 -12.24 -1.03 18.36
N ARG A 173 -13.21 -0.32 17.76
CA ARG A 173 -13.61 -0.55 16.36
C ARG A 173 -12.49 -0.23 15.37
N LEU A 174 -11.74 0.85 15.61
CA LEU A 174 -10.58 1.21 14.81
C LEU A 174 -9.48 0.15 14.92
N ALA A 175 -9.16 -0.31 16.14
CA ALA A 175 -8.16 -1.35 16.36
C ALA A 175 -8.57 -2.67 15.69
N ALA A 176 -9.84 -3.06 15.77
CA ALA A 176 -10.36 -4.22 15.06
C ALA A 176 -10.19 -4.07 13.54
N ALA A 177 -10.63 -2.94 12.99
CA ALA A 177 -10.49 -2.62 11.56
C ALA A 177 -9.02 -2.66 11.09
N LEU A 178 -8.10 -2.07 11.85
CA LEU A 178 -6.66 -2.10 11.56
C LEU A 178 -6.10 -3.52 11.60
N ARG A 179 -6.47 -4.33 12.60
CA ARG A 179 -5.99 -5.72 12.70
C ARG A 179 -6.51 -6.59 11.55
N THR A 180 -7.75 -6.36 11.11
CA THR A 180 -8.32 -7.03 9.93
C THR A 180 -7.50 -6.74 8.67
N ILE A 181 -6.97 -5.52 8.54
CA ILE A 181 -6.03 -5.15 7.48
C ILE A 181 -4.56 -5.31 7.92
N GLY A 182 -4.23 -6.29 8.76
CA GLY A 182 -2.84 -6.64 9.07
C GLY A 182 -2.01 -5.59 9.82
N ILE A 183 -2.62 -4.53 10.36
CA ILE A 183 -1.96 -3.52 11.19
C ILE A 183 -2.22 -3.84 12.66
N GLY A 184 -1.15 -4.15 13.40
CA GLY A 184 -1.23 -4.29 14.85
C GLY A 184 -1.66 -2.97 15.49
N ALA A 185 -2.60 -3.02 16.43
CA ALA A 185 -3.14 -1.83 17.07
C ALA A 185 -3.31 -2.06 18.57
N ASP A 186 -2.72 -1.15 19.36
CA ASP A 186 -2.81 -1.13 20.81
C ASP A 186 -3.45 0.17 21.26
N ILE A 187 -4.29 0.09 22.30
CA ILE A 187 -5.06 1.23 22.79
C ILE A 187 -4.52 1.62 24.14
N THR A 188 -4.23 2.91 24.31
CA THR A 188 -3.87 3.48 25.60
C THR A 188 -4.48 4.87 25.75
N GLU A 189 -4.69 5.31 26.98
CA GLU A 189 -5.03 6.70 27.25
C GLU A 189 -3.77 7.58 27.31
N ASP A 190 -2.59 6.98 27.49
CA ASP A 190 -1.30 7.63 27.73
C ASP A 190 -0.10 6.84 27.21
N ALA A 191 0.99 7.52 26.86
CA ALA A 191 2.28 6.87 26.62
C ALA A 191 3.24 7.00 27.81
N ARG A 192 2.90 7.77 28.86
CA ARG A 192 3.74 7.88 30.07
C ARG A 192 3.88 6.52 30.75
N GLY A 193 5.11 6.11 30.99
CA GLY A 193 5.44 4.83 31.63
C GLY A 193 5.53 3.64 30.69
N VAL A 194 5.30 3.82 29.38
CA VAL A 194 5.58 2.78 28.38
C VAL A 194 7.10 2.68 28.22
N PRO A 195 7.70 1.48 28.38
CA PRO A 195 9.13 1.28 28.22
C PRO A 195 9.62 1.69 26.81
N ALA A 196 10.84 2.22 26.74
CA ALA A 196 11.40 2.72 25.48
C ALA A 196 11.50 1.62 24.40
N ASP A 197 11.84 0.39 24.80
CA ASP A 197 11.87 -0.80 23.94
C ASP A 197 10.51 -1.13 23.34
N GLU A 198 9.43 -1.02 24.13
CA GLU A 198 8.06 -1.18 23.62
C GLU A 198 7.70 -0.06 22.64
N LEU A 199 8.04 1.20 22.95
CA LEU A 199 7.80 2.33 22.05
C LEU A 199 8.48 2.13 20.68
N ARG A 200 9.65 1.50 20.63
CA ARG A 200 10.35 1.23 19.36
C ARG A 200 9.59 0.30 18.44
N THR A 201 8.65 -0.48 18.95
CA THR A 201 7.89 -1.44 18.14
C THR A 201 6.79 -0.78 17.29
N TYR A 202 6.38 0.46 17.61
CA TYR A 202 5.32 1.17 16.89
C TYR A 202 5.87 1.95 15.70
N GLY A 203 5.18 1.87 14.55
CA GLY A 203 5.48 2.62 13.33
C GLY A 203 4.72 3.94 13.22
N ALA A 204 3.56 4.04 13.88
CA ALA A 204 2.76 5.25 13.99
C ALA A 204 2.09 5.38 15.36
N VAL A 205 1.71 6.61 15.72
CA VAL A 205 0.85 6.93 16.86
C VAL A 205 -0.32 7.78 16.37
N ALA A 206 -1.55 7.38 16.71
CA ALA A 206 -2.76 8.06 16.27
C ALA A 206 -3.54 8.64 17.46
N PHE A 207 -3.83 9.94 17.40
CA PHE A 207 -4.55 10.67 18.43
C PHE A 207 -6.02 10.82 18.06
N GLY A 208 -6.90 10.47 19.00
CA GLY A 208 -8.31 10.81 18.90
C GLY A 208 -8.53 12.32 18.92
N ARG A 209 -9.55 12.80 18.20
CA ARG A 209 -9.85 14.23 18.02
C ARG A 209 -9.98 15.03 19.33
N THR A 210 -10.41 14.39 20.41
CA THR A 210 -10.63 15.01 21.73
C THR A 210 -9.39 15.03 22.63
N VAL A 211 -8.26 14.48 22.18
CA VAL A 211 -7.00 14.51 22.95
C VAL A 211 -6.41 15.91 22.93
N SER A 212 -6.10 16.44 24.12
CA SER A 212 -5.54 17.78 24.31
C SER A 212 -4.12 17.92 23.75
N GLU A 213 -3.74 19.14 23.37
CA GLU A 213 -2.40 19.40 22.83
C GLU A 213 -1.29 19.08 23.82
N ALA A 214 -1.49 19.39 25.11
CA ALA A 214 -0.54 19.03 26.17
C ALA A 214 -0.29 17.51 26.23
N ARG A 215 -1.34 16.70 26.04
CA ARG A 215 -1.25 15.25 26.00
C ARG A 215 -0.53 14.77 24.74
N ARG A 216 -0.83 15.33 23.57
CA ARG A 216 -0.13 15.02 22.31
C ARG A 216 1.36 15.33 22.43
N ALA A 217 1.70 16.50 22.95
CA ALA A 217 3.08 16.92 23.19
C ALA A 217 3.81 16.03 24.20
N SER A 218 3.11 15.50 25.21
CA SER A 218 3.71 14.53 26.15
C SER A 218 4.06 13.20 25.47
N VAL A 219 3.19 12.69 24.60
CA VAL A 219 3.44 11.46 23.86
C VAL A 219 4.55 11.64 22.83
N ARG A 220 4.54 12.76 22.09
CA ARG A 220 5.60 13.13 21.14
C ARG A 220 6.98 13.13 21.82
N ARG A 221 7.06 13.69 23.03
CA ARG A 221 8.27 13.67 23.84
C ARG A 221 8.71 12.26 24.23
N ALA A 222 7.78 11.40 24.67
CA ALA A 222 8.13 10.01 25.03
C ALA A 222 8.75 9.22 23.86
N PHE A 223 8.26 9.39 22.63
CA PHE A 223 8.85 8.76 21.45
C PHE A 223 10.21 9.37 21.07
N ALA A 224 10.36 10.70 21.20
CA ALA A 224 11.63 11.38 20.98
C ALA A 224 12.70 10.91 21.99
N ASP A 225 12.34 10.82 23.27
CA ASP A 225 13.22 10.35 24.35
C ASP A 225 13.62 8.87 24.16
N ALA A 226 12.75 8.06 23.53
CA ALA A 226 13.06 6.68 23.16
C ALA A 226 13.98 6.54 21.92
N GLY A 227 14.25 7.65 21.22
CA GLY A 227 15.07 7.71 20.01
C GLY A 227 14.39 7.13 18.77
N VAL A 228 13.06 7.25 18.66
CA VAL A 228 12.27 6.64 17.58
C VAL A 228 11.57 7.72 16.76
N ASP A 229 11.83 7.74 15.45
CA ASP A 229 11.06 8.53 14.51
C ASP A 229 9.76 7.78 14.13
N VAL A 230 8.66 8.21 14.76
CA VAL A 230 7.33 7.62 14.63
C VAL A 230 6.41 8.59 13.87
N ALA A 231 5.57 8.05 12.98
CA ALA A 231 4.58 8.87 12.29
C ALA A 231 3.47 9.29 13.26
N HIS A 232 3.13 10.58 13.30
CA HIS A 232 2.10 11.11 14.19
C HIS A 232 0.84 11.43 13.38
N VAL A 233 -0.29 10.84 13.78
CA VAL A 233 -1.58 10.99 13.09
C VAL A 233 -2.58 11.67 13.99
N ASP A 234 -2.99 12.87 13.62
CA ASP A 234 -4.10 13.56 14.28
C ASP A 234 -5.41 13.15 13.58
N GLY A 235 -6.27 12.39 14.29
CA GLY A 235 -7.49 11.85 13.72
C GLY A 235 -8.44 12.95 13.24
N MET A 236 -8.70 13.00 11.93
CA MET A 236 -9.53 14.03 11.30
C MET A 236 -10.99 13.92 11.74
N ALA A 237 -11.54 12.72 11.67
CA ALA A 237 -12.95 12.45 11.89
C ALA A 237 -13.14 11.22 12.77
N PRO A 238 -14.22 11.12 13.56
CA PRO A 238 -14.59 9.89 14.25
C PRO A 238 -15.21 8.85 13.28
N VAL A 239 -14.64 8.71 12.08
CA VAL A 239 -15.09 7.82 11.00
C VAL A 239 -14.01 6.78 10.76
N VAL A 240 -14.30 5.52 11.06
CA VAL A 240 -13.28 4.44 11.06
C VAL A 240 -12.56 4.31 9.70
N PRO A 241 -13.24 4.24 8.54
CA PRO A 241 -12.55 4.17 7.25
C PRO A 241 -11.62 5.35 6.95
N VAL A 242 -11.98 6.55 7.40
CA VAL A 242 -11.14 7.76 7.26
C VAL A 242 -9.91 7.67 8.14
N LEU A 243 -10.07 7.25 9.40
CA LEU A 243 -8.95 7.06 10.34
C LEU A 243 -8.00 5.94 9.89
N VAL A 244 -8.55 4.84 9.37
CA VAL A 244 -7.76 3.77 8.76
C VAL A 244 -6.93 4.33 7.59
N ALA A 245 -7.55 5.03 6.64
CA ALA A 245 -6.84 5.65 5.52
C ALA A 245 -5.73 6.63 5.97
N GLN A 246 -5.97 7.42 7.02
CA GLN A 246 -4.94 8.30 7.60
C GLN A 246 -3.74 7.54 8.16
N ILE A 247 -4.00 6.45 8.89
CA ILE A 247 -2.98 5.63 9.52
C ILE A 247 -2.18 4.86 8.47
N GLU A 248 -2.86 4.31 7.46
CA GLU A 248 -2.21 3.65 6.32
C GLU A 248 -1.27 4.61 5.58
N HIS A 249 -1.75 5.81 5.26
CA HIS A 249 -0.94 6.85 4.63
C HIS A 249 0.30 7.21 5.48
N ALA A 250 0.15 7.30 6.79
CA ALA A 250 1.25 7.63 7.71
C ALA A 250 2.25 6.49 7.89
N LEU A 251 1.81 5.23 7.75
CA LEU A 251 2.66 4.05 7.78
C LEU A 251 3.38 3.81 6.44
N ASP A 252 2.88 4.37 5.33
CA ASP A 252 3.57 4.33 4.05
C ASP A 252 4.85 5.19 4.10
N ARG A 253 5.99 4.51 4.29
CA ARG A 253 7.34 5.10 4.30
C ARG A 253 8.05 5.00 2.95
N GLY A 254 7.35 4.61 1.89
CA GLY A 254 7.93 4.56 0.55
C GLY A 254 8.36 5.95 0.07
N PRO A 255 9.46 6.08 -0.71
CA PRO A 255 9.86 7.35 -1.32
C PRO A 255 8.71 7.97 -2.12
N ALA A 256 8.53 9.30 -2.02
CA ALA A 256 7.43 9.99 -2.68
C ALA A 256 7.46 9.81 -4.22
N GLU A 257 8.65 9.67 -4.82
CA GLU A 257 8.81 9.44 -6.27
C GLU A 257 8.29 8.06 -6.71
N ARG A 258 8.12 7.13 -5.74
CA ARG A 258 7.60 5.79 -5.94
C ARG A 258 6.13 5.68 -5.55
N ARG A 259 5.38 6.79 -5.46
CA ARG A 259 3.94 6.74 -5.18
C ARG A 259 3.18 7.07 -6.44
N ARG A 260 2.22 6.22 -6.82
CA ARG A 260 1.32 6.53 -7.97
C ARG A 260 0.46 7.74 -7.67
N LEU A 261 0.01 7.87 -6.42
CA LEU A 261 -0.87 8.91 -5.95
C LEU A 261 -0.08 9.83 -5.01
N THR A 262 0.15 11.06 -5.45
CA THR A 262 1.06 12.01 -4.77
C THR A 262 0.32 13.17 -4.12
N ARG A 263 -0.85 13.55 -4.63
CA ARG A 263 -1.65 14.67 -4.10
C ARG A 263 -3.14 14.38 -4.13
N LEU A 264 -3.80 14.83 -3.06
CA LEU A 264 -5.24 14.91 -2.96
C LEU A 264 -5.62 16.20 -2.23
N THR A 265 -6.38 17.06 -2.89
CA THR A 265 -7.05 18.21 -2.27
C THR A 265 -8.53 18.19 -2.59
N ALA A 266 -9.38 18.64 -1.68
CA ALA A 266 -10.82 18.69 -1.91
C ALA A 266 -11.41 20.04 -1.51
N SER A 267 -12.29 20.53 -2.37
CA SER A 267 -13.15 21.69 -2.17
C SER A 267 -14.63 21.25 -2.20
N ALA A 268 -15.56 22.15 -1.90
CA ALA A 268 -16.99 21.84 -2.00
C ALA A 268 -17.45 21.47 -3.43
N ALA A 269 -16.67 21.80 -4.47
CA ALA A 269 -17.05 21.58 -5.87
C ALA A 269 -16.26 20.45 -6.56
N ALA A 270 -15.04 20.17 -6.11
CA ALA A 270 -14.17 19.21 -6.77
C ALA A 270 -13.09 18.64 -5.86
N ALA A 271 -12.64 17.43 -6.20
CA ALA A 271 -11.41 16.84 -5.72
C ALA A 271 -10.34 16.94 -6.82
N ASP A 272 -9.18 17.49 -6.47
CA ASP A 272 -8.01 17.51 -7.34
C ASP A 272 -7.07 16.38 -6.89
N VAL A 273 -6.71 15.51 -7.85
CA VAL A 273 -5.92 14.30 -7.66
C VAL A 273 -4.70 14.38 -8.56
N GLU A 274 -3.51 14.02 -8.07
CA GLU A 274 -2.30 13.95 -8.89
C GLU A 274 -1.76 12.53 -8.91
N VAL A 275 -1.54 12.01 -10.14
CA VAL A 275 -0.97 10.69 -10.35
C VAL A 275 0.29 10.71 -11.21
N THR A 276 1.25 9.84 -10.93
CA THR A 276 2.58 9.81 -11.59
C THR A 276 2.71 8.73 -12.67
N SER A 277 1.76 7.79 -12.72
CA SER A 277 1.70 6.67 -13.65
C SER A 277 0.23 6.34 -13.94
N PRO A 278 -0.12 5.73 -15.10
CA PRO A 278 -1.48 5.26 -15.34
C PRO A 278 -1.93 4.30 -14.24
N CYS A 279 -3.02 4.63 -13.55
CA CYS A 279 -3.58 3.76 -12.52
C CYS A 279 -5.07 4.03 -12.24
N ARG A 280 -5.77 2.97 -11.86
CA ARG A 280 -7.12 3.04 -11.33
C ARG A 280 -7.15 3.76 -9.99
N VAL A 281 -7.93 4.83 -9.93
CA VAL A 281 -8.19 5.62 -8.73
C VAL A 281 -9.65 5.49 -8.34
N ARG A 282 -9.89 5.14 -7.08
CA ARG A 282 -11.21 5.21 -6.44
C ARG A 282 -11.24 6.38 -5.47
N LEU A 283 -12.20 7.27 -5.65
CA LEU A 283 -12.50 8.37 -4.73
C LEU A 283 -13.80 8.08 -3.99
N THR A 284 -13.73 8.14 -2.66
CA THR A 284 -14.88 7.96 -1.78
C THR A 284 -15.04 9.17 -0.86
N ALA A 285 -16.22 9.77 -0.88
CA ALA A 285 -16.59 10.86 0.01
C ALA A 285 -17.31 10.30 1.26
N TYR A 286 -16.86 10.75 2.43
CA TYR A 286 -17.45 10.48 3.74
C TYR A 286 -17.96 11.80 4.32
N ARG A 287 -19.26 11.93 4.56
CA ARG A 287 -19.84 13.10 5.23
C ARG A 287 -20.48 12.72 6.56
N LEU A 288 -20.41 13.64 7.52
CA LEU A 288 -21.12 13.55 8.79
C LEU A 288 -22.35 14.45 8.75
N ASP A 289 -23.51 13.89 9.11
CA ASP A 289 -24.72 14.68 9.33
C ASP A 289 -24.69 15.38 10.71
N ARG A 290 -25.74 16.15 11.02
CA ARG A 290 -25.86 16.84 12.32
C ARG A 290 -25.95 15.90 13.52
N LEU A 291 -26.32 14.64 13.29
CA LEU A 291 -26.40 13.58 14.30
C LEU A 291 -25.11 12.72 14.33
N HIS A 292 -24.04 13.17 13.66
CA HIS A 292 -22.78 12.45 13.51
C HIS A 292 -22.90 11.07 12.85
N ARG A 293 -23.95 10.84 12.05
CA ARG A 293 -24.08 9.65 11.22
C ARG A 293 -23.21 9.82 9.98
N THR A 294 -22.48 8.77 9.63
CA THR A 294 -21.62 8.75 8.45
C THR A 294 -22.44 8.37 7.22
N HIS A 295 -22.37 9.18 6.18
CA HIS A 295 -22.85 8.84 4.84
C HIS A 295 -21.66 8.70 3.91
N VAL A 296 -21.73 7.69 3.05
CA VAL A 296 -20.64 7.34 2.13
C VAL A 296 -21.15 7.39 0.70
N ARG A 297 -20.32 7.92 -0.19
CA ARG A 297 -20.60 7.96 -1.63
C ARG A 297 -19.32 7.78 -2.41
N GLU A 298 -19.30 6.81 -3.31
CA GLU A 298 -18.27 6.76 -4.35
C GLU A 298 -18.50 7.92 -5.31
N VAL A 299 -17.46 8.73 -5.52
CA VAL A 299 -17.53 9.92 -6.38
C VAL A 299 -16.80 9.71 -7.69
N PHE A 300 -15.87 8.75 -7.74
CA PHE A 300 -15.16 8.35 -8.95
C PHE A 300 -14.55 6.96 -8.76
N ASP A 301 -14.60 6.14 -9.81
CA ASP A 301 -13.83 4.90 -9.94
C ASP A 301 -13.45 4.76 -11.42
N GLY A 302 -12.15 4.86 -11.73
CA GLY A 302 -11.66 4.82 -13.11
C GLY A 302 -10.15 4.95 -13.21
N VAL A 303 -9.62 4.72 -14.41
CA VAL A 303 -8.18 4.84 -14.71
C VAL A 303 -7.83 6.29 -15.01
N LEU A 304 -6.77 6.80 -14.38
CA LEU A 304 -6.24 8.14 -14.59
C LEU A 304 -4.83 8.07 -15.21
N GLU A 305 -4.60 8.82 -16.27
CA GLU A 305 -3.29 9.01 -16.90
C GLU A 305 -2.35 9.87 -16.03
N PRO A 306 -1.02 9.85 -16.20
CA PRO A 306 -0.11 10.71 -15.46
C PRO A 306 -0.48 12.20 -15.54
N GLY A 307 -0.57 12.88 -14.41
CA GLY A 307 -0.89 14.31 -14.31
C GLY A 307 -1.91 14.65 -13.22
N GLY A 308 -2.36 15.91 -13.26
CA GLY A 308 -3.40 16.43 -12.37
C GLY A 308 -4.80 16.25 -12.96
N HIS A 309 -5.72 15.70 -12.16
CA HIS A 309 -7.10 15.41 -12.53
C HIS A 309 -8.05 16.12 -11.59
N ARG A 310 -9.12 16.68 -12.15
CA ARG A 310 -10.19 17.30 -11.38
C ARG A 310 -11.46 16.48 -11.51
N VAL A 311 -11.92 15.93 -10.39
CA VAL A 311 -13.17 15.18 -10.29
C VAL A 311 -14.23 16.07 -9.65
N ALA A 312 -15.37 16.25 -10.33
CA ALA A 312 -16.49 17.01 -9.79
C ALA A 312 -17.09 16.31 -8.56
N LEU A 313 -17.35 17.07 -7.50
CA LEU A 313 -17.99 16.58 -6.29
C LEU A 313 -19.44 17.08 -6.24
N ASP A 314 -20.37 16.15 -6.07
CA ASP A 314 -21.77 16.46 -5.82
C ASP A 314 -21.92 17.18 -4.48
N ALA A 315 -22.60 18.34 -4.47
CA ALA A 315 -22.76 19.16 -3.28
C ALA A 315 -23.48 18.43 -2.12
N GLY A 316 -24.33 17.45 -2.43
CA GLY A 316 -24.93 16.54 -1.47
C GLY A 316 -23.92 15.56 -0.88
N ALA A 317 -23.01 15.02 -1.69
CA ALA A 317 -21.96 14.10 -1.26
C ALA A 317 -21.01 14.72 -0.23
N VAL A 318 -20.72 16.02 -0.34
CA VAL A 318 -19.78 16.76 0.54
C VAL A 318 -20.45 17.85 1.38
N LYS A 319 -21.71 17.63 1.75
CA LYS A 319 -22.46 18.53 2.64
C LYS A 319 -21.99 18.38 4.10
N GLY A 320 -21.74 19.51 4.76
CA GLY A 320 -21.35 19.57 6.16
C GLY A 320 -19.86 19.33 6.36
N GLU A 321 -19.53 18.60 7.42
CA GLU A 321 -18.19 18.07 7.68
C GLU A 321 -17.98 16.85 6.77
N ALA A 322 -17.07 16.97 5.81
CA ALA A 322 -16.84 15.95 4.79
C ALA A 322 -15.35 15.71 4.53
N TYR A 323 -15.04 14.49 4.13
CA TYR A 323 -13.70 13.97 3.88
C TYR A 323 -13.69 13.18 2.59
N VAL A 324 -12.59 13.24 1.84
CA VAL A 324 -12.39 12.45 0.63
C VAL A 324 -11.20 11.54 0.86
N VAL A 325 -11.39 10.25 0.56
CA VAL A 325 -10.33 9.25 0.51
C VAL A 325 -10.10 8.90 -0.95
N ALA A 326 -8.85 8.98 -1.39
CA ALA A 326 -8.41 8.51 -2.70
C ALA A 326 -7.57 7.25 -2.52
N ARG A 327 -7.90 6.19 -3.26
CA ARG A 327 -7.17 4.91 -3.24
C ARG A 327 -6.75 4.53 -4.64
N THR A 328 -5.54 4.00 -4.72
CA THR A 328 -4.96 3.32 -5.89
C THR A 328 -4.28 2.05 -5.37
N PRO A 329 -4.02 1.03 -6.22
CA PRO A 329 -3.14 -0.06 -5.84
C PRO A 329 -1.85 0.49 -5.22
N GLY A 330 -1.67 0.18 -3.93
CA GLY A 330 -0.51 0.54 -3.14
C GLY A 330 -0.36 1.97 -2.63
N SER A 331 -1.38 2.82 -2.73
CA SER A 331 -1.36 4.12 -2.03
C SER A 331 -2.76 4.59 -1.65
N VAL A 332 -2.82 5.32 -0.54
CA VAL A 332 -4.02 6.00 -0.06
C VAL A 332 -3.67 7.41 0.35
N LEU A 333 -4.51 8.36 -0.07
CA LEU A 333 -4.52 9.73 0.43
C LEU A 333 -5.88 10.05 1.02
N VAL A 334 -5.89 10.96 1.98
CA VAL A 334 -7.12 11.40 2.64
C VAL A 334 -7.02 12.88 2.96
N THR A 335 -8.12 13.60 2.72
CA THR A 335 -8.18 15.04 2.94
C THR A 335 -9.55 15.47 3.44
N ALA A 336 -9.59 16.56 4.19
CA ALA A 336 -10.84 17.23 4.56
C ALA A 336 -11.32 18.11 3.41
N VAL A 337 -12.63 18.19 3.20
CA VAL A 337 -13.22 19.08 2.20
C VAL A 337 -13.16 20.51 2.72
N THR A 338 -12.34 21.33 2.07
CA THR A 338 -12.24 22.75 2.38
C THR A 338 -13.44 23.50 1.80
N ARG A 339 -13.98 24.44 2.58
CA ARG A 339 -15.00 25.38 2.11
C ARG A 339 -14.37 26.76 2.08
N ALA A 340 -14.54 27.49 0.98
CA ALA A 340 -14.30 28.92 1.02
C ALA A 340 -15.16 29.50 2.16
N PRO A 341 -14.62 30.41 3.00
CA PRO A 341 -15.43 31.08 4.00
C PRO A 341 -16.58 31.77 3.25
N GLY A 342 -17.81 31.33 3.52
CA GLY A 342 -18.99 31.95 2.91
C GLY A 342 -18.98 33.43 3.29
N ARG A 343 -19.08 34.32 2.29
CA ARG A 343 -19.53 35.68 2.55
C ARG A 343 -20.90 35.57 3.19
N GLY A 344 -20.99 36.05 4.43
CA GLY A 344 -22.23 36.14 5.20
C GLY A 344 -23.27 37.01 4.51
#